data_AF-B3PJ54-F1
#
_entry.id   AF-B3PJ54-F1
#
_cell.length_a   1.000
_cell.length_b   1.000
_cell.length_c   1.000
_cell.angle_alpha   90.00
_cell.angle_beta   90.00
_cell.angle_gamma   90.00
#
_symmetry.space_group_name_H-M   'P 1'
#
loop_
_entity.id
_entity.type
_entity.pdbx_description
1 polymer ?
#
loop_
_entity_poly.entity_id
_entity_poly.type
_entity_poly.pdbx_seq_one_letter_code
_entity_poly.pdbx_strand_id
1 'polypeptide(L)'
;MPQSASPLDQLADIHLPDPVSLWPLAPGWYLLLVLLLIFIWVSYVVYQRQQRQRYRREAIRALQQALADYRQHGSLASYLQVLNLTLRRTALSAGASQAVLSLTGLPWLQWLDQGAQLPGRFSDHTNLLLVAPYQKSPEVAGLEDVQRLALAWVKGHNLKRAGKLIKPARETTHV
;
A
#
# COMPACT_ATOMS: atom_id res chain seq x y z
N MET A 1 -88.23 51.32 -6.80
CA MET A 1 -87.59 50.08 -7.27
C MET A 1 -86.30 49.90 -6.49
N PRO A 2 -86.13 48.84 -5.70
CA PRO A 2 -84.89 48.59 -4.97
C PRO A 2 -83.79 48.17 -5.96
N GLN A 3 -82.60 48.74 -5.80
CA GLN A 3 -81.43 48.41 -6.62
C GLN A 3 -80.92 47.03 -6.23
N SER A 4 -80.89 46.12 -7.20
CA SER A 4 -80.37 44.76 -7.07
C SER A 4 -78.88 44.83 -6.75
N ALA A 5 -78.49 44.47 -5.52
CA ALA A 5 -77.09 44.25 -5.19
C ALA A 5 -76.54 43.20 -6.18
N SER A 6 -75.48 43.57 -6.90
CA SER A 6 -74.85 42.73 -7.91
C SER A 6 -74.28 41.48 -7.23
N PRO A 7 -74.67 40.25 -7.63
CA PRO A 7 -74.16 39.01 -7.03
C PRO A 7 -72.68 38.75 -7.34
N LEU A 8 -72.05 39.62 -8.13
CA LEU A 8 -70.61 39.56 -8.46
C LEU A 8 -69.73 40.20 -7.37
N ASP A 9 -70.29 41.04 -6.48
CA ASP A 9 -69.56 41.60 -5.32
C ASP A 9 -69.36 40.58 -4.18
N GLN A 10 -69.94 39.38 -4.31
CA GLN A 10 -69.78 38.26 -3.37
C GLN A 10 -68.76 37.22 -3.83
N LEU A 11 -67.99 37.50 -4.88
CA LEU A 11 -66.85 36.65 -5.23
C LEU A 11 -65.73 36.90 -4.21
N ALA A 12 -65.75 36.10 -3.14
CA ALA A 12 -64.67 36.04 -2.18
C ALA A 12 -63.36 35.75 -2.91
N ASP A 13 -62.43 36.68 -2.79
CA ASP A 13 -61.06 36.58 -3.31
C ASP A 13 -60.47 35.24 -2.85
N ILE A 14 -60.20 34.33 -3.78
CA ILE A 14 -59.62 33.03 -3.46
C ILE A 14 -58.17 33.32 -3.05
N HIS A 15 -57.92 33.40 -1.74
CA HIS A 15 -56.57 33.35 -1.20
C HIS A 15 -55.97 31.99 -1.55
N LEU A 16 -55.10 31.95 -2.56
CA LEU A 16 -54.25 30.80 -2.80
C LEU A 16 -53.40 30.60 -1.53
N PRO A 17 -53.30 29.36 -0.99
CA PRO A 17 -52.40 29.12 0.11
C PRO A 17 -50.99 29.49 -0.32
N ASP A 18 -50.28 30.23 0.54
CA ASP A 18 -48.87 30.53 0.33
C ASP A 18 -48.15 29.26 -0.13
N PRO A 19 -47.33 29.31 -1.19
CA PRO A 19 -46.65 28.13 -1.70
C PRO A 19 -45.89 27.51 -0.54
N VAL A 20 -46.18 26.23 -0.26
CA VAL A 20 -45.49 25.47 0.78
C VAL A 20 -44.00 25.64 0.55
N SER A 21 -43.40 26.46 1.42
CA SER A 21 -41.98 26.71 1.37
C SER A 21 -41.34 25.34 1.54
N LEU A 22 -40.62 24.86 0.52
CA LEU A 22 -39.84 23.62 0.52
C LEU A 22 -38.64 23.74 1.48
N TRP A 23 -38.88 24.23 2.69
CA TRP A 23 -37.91 24.61 3.69
C TRP A 23 -38.43 24.18 5.07
N PRO A 24 -37.61 23.55 5.91
CA PRO A 24 -36.26 23.08 5.66
C PRO A 24 -36.31 21.68 5.05
N LEU A 25 -35.39 21.36 4.14
CA LEU A 25 -35.04 19.98 3.85
C LEU A 25 -34.88 19.26 5.21
N ALA A 26 -35.81 18.37 5.56
CA ALA A 26 -35.96 17.84 6.92
C ALA A 26 -34.58 17.43 7.44
N PRO A 27 -34.22 17.74 8.71
CA PRO A 27 -32.85 17.60 9.23
C PRO A 27 -32.23 16.20 9.02
N GLY A 28 -33.05 15.18 8.78
CA GLY A 28 -32.63 13.84 8.36
C GLY A 28 -31.78 13.77 7.08
N TRP A 29 -31.90 14.73 6.15
CA TRP A 29 -31.04 14.77 4.95
C TRP A 29 -29.60 15.14 5.26
N TYR A 30 -29.39 16.05 6.21
CA TYR A 30 -28.04 16.34 6.69
C TYR A 30 -27.43 15.11 7.37
N LEU A 31 -28.25 14.36 8.11
CA LEU A 31 -27.86 13.09 8.73
C LEU A 31 -27.46 12.04 7.68
N LEU A 32 -28.22 11.93 6.59
CA LEU A 32 -27.88 11.10 5.41
C LEU A 32 -26.57 11.54 4.75
N LEU A 33 -26.36 12.85 4.58
CA LEU A 33 -25.17 13.40 3.93
C LEU A 33 -23.92 13.14 4.79
N VAL A 34 -24.01 13.34 6.11
CA VAL A 34 -22.95 12.98 7.05
C VAL A 34 -22.66 11.47 7.02
N LEU A 35 -23.70 10.64 7.03
CA LEU A 35 -23.54 9.19 6.98
C LEU A 35 -22.86 8.74 5.68
N LEU A 36 -23.23 9.35 4.55
CA LEU A 36 -22.61 9.09 3.25
C LEU A 36 -21.13 9.47 3.26
N LEU A 37 -20.77 10.63 3.81
CA LEU A 37 -19.37 11.06 3.93
C LEU A 37 -18.56 10.11 4.81
N ILE A 38 -19.11 9.68 5.96
CA ILE A 38 -18.47 8.68 6.82
C ILE A 38 -18.28 7.37 6.06
N PHE A 39 -19.29 6.91 5.34
CA PHE A 39 -19.22 5.67 4.58
C PHE A 39 -18.14 5.72 3.50
N ILE A 40 -18.05 6.82 2.74
CA ILE A 40 -17.01 7.04 1.73
C ILE A 40 -15.63 7.06 2.40
N TRP A 41 -15.49 7.77 3.51
CA TRP A 41 -14.22 7.87 4.24
C TRP A 41 -13.76 6.52 4.79
N VAL A 42 -14.66 5.77 5.44
CA VAL A 42 -14.38 4.41 5.93
C VAL A 42 -14.00 3.49 4.78
N SER A 43 -14.77 3.50 3.69
CA SER A 43 -14.51 2.68 2.50
C SER A 43 -13.14 2.99 1.90
N TYR A 44 -12.78 4.27 1.80
CA TYR A 44 -11.48 4.71 1.33
C TYR A 44 -10.34 4.23 2.24
N VAL A 45 -10.47 4.37 3.56
CA VAL A 45 -9.46 3.92 4.54
C VAL A 45 -9.31 2.40 4.51
N VAL A 46 -10.42 1.66 4.43
CA VAL A 46 -10.40 0.19 4.32
C VAL A 46 -9.76 -0.23 3.01
N TYR A 47 -10.11 0.40 1.88
CA TYR A 47 -9.51 0.13 0.58
C TYR A 47 -8.00 0.36 0.59
N GLN A 48 -7.54 1.50 1.12
CA GLN A 48 -6.13 1.82 1.30
C GLN A 48 -5.42 0.78 2.17
N ARG A 49 -6.06 0.34 3.27
CA ARG A 49 -5.52 -0.72 4.13
C ARG A 49 -5.45 -2.06 3.41
N GLN A 50 -6.50 -2.43 2.66
CA GLN A 50 -6.53 -3.67 1.90
C GLN A 50 -5.45 -3.70 0.83
N GLN A 51 -5.29 -2.63 0.06
CA GLN A 51 -4.22 -2.53 -0.94
C GLN A 51 -2.84 -2.67 -0.30
N ARG A 52 -2.64 -2.08 0.89
CA ARG A 52 -1.38 -2.25 1.65
C ARG A 52 -1.12 -3.68 2.13
N GLN A 53 -2.16 -4.49 2.30
CA GLN A 53 -2.07 -5.88 2.74
C GLN A 53 -2.02 -6.87 1.57
N ARG A 54 -2.61 -6.54 0.42
CA ARG A 54 -2.65 -7.41 -0.78
C ARG A 54 -1.26 -7.72 -1.31
N TYR A 55 -0.45 -6.69 -1.60
CA TYR A 55 0.91 -6.91 -2.12
C TYR A 55 1.77 -7.71 -1.14
N ARG A 56 1.60 -7.51 0.18
CA ARG A 56 2.32 -8.26 1.22
C ARG A 56 1.94 -9.74 1.22
N ARG A 57 0.64 -10.04 1.10
CA ARG A 57 0.13 -11.40 1.02
C ARG A 57 0.63 -12.13 -0.22
N GLU A 58 0.63 -11.45 -1.37
CA GLU A 58 1.14 -11.99 -2.63
C GLU A 58 2.65 -12.26 -2.54
N ALA A 59 3.43 -11.32 -2.00
CA ALA A 59 4.86 -11.49 -1.79
C ALA A 59 5.18 -12.65 -0.83
N ILE A 60 4.45 -12.79 0.28
CA ILE A 60 4.62 -13.92 1.20
C ILE A 60 4.31 -15.25 0.51
N ARG A 61 3.21 -15.33 -0.25
CA ARG A 61 2.86 -16.55 -1.01
C ARG A 61 3.93 -16.91 -2.02
N ALA A 62 4.44 -15.93 -2.78
CA ALA A 62 5.50 -16.15 -3.75
C ALA A 62 6.78 -16.70 -3.09
N LEU A 63 7.19 -16.15 -1.93
CA LEU A 63 8.35 -16.65 -1.18
C LEU A 63 8.15 -18.07 -0.64
N GLN A 64 6.93 -18.41 -0.21
CA GLN A 64 6.62 -19.76 0.27
C GLN A 64 6.59 -20.78 -0.86
N GLN A 65 5.99 -20.41 -2.00
CA GLN A 65 5.96 -21.25 -3.20
C GLN A 65 7.37 -21.49 -3.74
N ALA A 66 8.19 -20.44 -3.85
CA ALA A 66 9.57 -20.58 -4.31
C ALA A 66 10.39 -21.53 -3.42
N LEU A 67 10.19 -21.50 -2.10
CA LEU A 67 10.87 -22.42 -1.18
C LEU A 67 10.39 -23.86 -1.36
N ALA A 68 9.08 -24.06 -1.58
CA ALA A 68 8.52 -25.38 -1.88
C ALA A 68 9.08 -25.92 -3.20
N ASP A 69 9.11 -25.10 -4.25
CA ASP A 69 9.65 -25.45 -5.56
C ASP A 69 11.14 -25.81 -5.47
N TYR A 70 11.91 -25.07 -4.65
CA TYR A 70 13.30 -25.40 -4.37
C TYR A 70 13.44 -26.76 -3.67
N ARG A 71 12.62 -27.04 -2.66
CA ARG A 71 12.65 -28.33 -1.95
C ARG A 71 12.30 -29.50 -2.86
N GLN A 72 11.48 -29.27 -3.88
CA GLN A 72 11.05 -30.30 -4.82
C GLN A 72 12.04 -30.50 -5.98
N HIS A 73 12.59 -29.42 -6.55
CA HIS A 73 13.39 -29.46 -7.78
C HIS A 73 14.88 -29.17 -7.57
N GLY A 74 15.30 -28.74 -6.38
CA GLY A 74 16.69 -28.49 -6.01
C GLY A 74 17.33 -27.23 -6.61
N SER A 75 16.59 -26.43 -7.40
CA SER A 75 17.17 -25.25 -8.07
C SER A 75 17.29 -24.04 -7.13
N LEU A 76 18.46 -23.92 -6.46
CA LEU A 76 18.75 -22.80 -5.57
C LEU A 76 18.75 -21.46 -6.32
N ALA A 77 19.35 -21.42 -7.50
CA ALA A 77 19.44 -20.21 -8.31
C ALA A 77 18.05 -19.63 -8.65
N SER A 78 17.11 -20.50 -9.04
CA SER A 78 15.73 -20.10 -9.33
C SER A 78 15.03 -19.54 -8.08
N TYR A 79 15.21 -20.18 -6.93
CA TYR A 79 14.65 -19.69 -5.67
C TYR A 79 15.20 -18.31 -5.29
N LEU A 80 16.52 -18.12 -5.34
CA LEU A 80 17.16 -16.85 -4.99
C LEU A 80 16.78 -15.73 -5.96
N GLN A 81 16.58 -16.05 -7.24
CA GLN A 81 16.06 -15.11 -8.22
C GLN A 81 14.63 -14.67 -7.87
N VAL A 82 13.73 -15.61 -7.56
CA VAL A 82 12.35 -15.29 -7.16
C VAL A 82 12.33 -14.50 -5.86
N LEU A 83 13.18 -14.85 -4.89
CA LEU A 83 13.32 -14.12 -3.64
C LEU A 83 13.74 -12.67 -3.87
N ASN A 84 14.81 -12.43 -4.65
CA ASN A 84 15.30 -11.09 -4.93
C ASN A 84 14.25 -10.26 -5.70
N LEU A 85 13.63 -10.85 -6.72
CA LEU A 85 12.58 -10.21 -7.50
C LEU A 85 11.37 -9.85 -6.63
N THR A 86 10.99 -10.72 -5.70
CA THR A 86 9.86 -10.49 -4.78
C THR A 86 10.15 -9.33 -3.84
N LEU A 87 11.37 -9.27 -3.29
CA LEU A 87 11.80 -8.16 -2.43
C LEU A 87 11.83 -6.82 -3.21
N ARG A 88 12.34 -6.83 -4.45
CA ARG A 88 12.34 -5.63 -5.32
C ARG A 88 10.94 -5.15 -5.65
N ARG A 89 10.04 -6.06 -6.05
CA ARG A 89 8.64 -5.74 -6.32
C ARG A 89 7.97 -5.18 -5.07
N THR A 90 8.22 -5.77 -3.91
CA THR A 90 7.69 -5.29 -2.63
C THR A 90 8.21 -3.90 -2.28
N ALA A 91 9.51 -3.63 -2.49
CA ALA A 91 10.10 -2.31 -2.30
C ALA A 91 9.47 -1.27 -3.23
N LEU A 92 9.29 -1.61 -4.52
CA LEU A 92 8.63 -0.74 -5.50
C LEU A 92 7.17 -0.46 -5.10
N SER A 93 6.38 -1.48 -4.74
CA SER A 93 5.00 -1.33 -4.27
C SER A 93 4.89 -0.51 -2.97
N ALA A 94 5.95 -0.50 -2.16
CA ALA A 94 6.03 0.32 -0.95
C ALA A 94 6.41 1.79 -1.24
N GLY A 95 6.84 2.12 -2.46
CA GLY A 95 7.22 3.46 -2.90
C GLY A 95 8.73 3.73 -2.92
N ALA A 96 9.57 2.71 -3.09
CA ALA A 96 11.01 2.90 -3.20
C ALA A 96 11.37 3.70 -4.47
N SER A 97 12.31 4.63 -4.34
CA SER A 97 12.80 5.44 -5.47
C SER A 97 13.56 4.59 -6.48
N GLN A 98 13.63 5.03 -7.75
CA GLN A 98 14.39 4.33 -8.79
C GLN A 98 15.88 4.16 -8.44
N ALA A 99 16.48 5.13 -7.72
CA ALA A 99 17.87 5.04 -7.25
C ALA A 99 18.13 3.89 -6.25
N VAL A 100 17.10 3.45 -5.51
CA VAL A 100 17.18 2.26 -4.65
C VAL A 100 17.11 0.99 -5.51
N LEU A 101 16.23 1.00 -6.51
CA LEU A 101 16.01 -0.14 -7.37
C LEU A 101 17.19 -0.38 -8.32
N SER A 102 18.04 0.61 -8.57
CA SER A 102 19.30 0.41 -9.29
C SER A 102 20.42 -0.21 -8.45
N LEU A 103 20.27 -0.27 -7.11
CA LEU A 103 21.25 -0.93 -6.25
C LEU A 103 21.31 -2.43 -6.58
N THR A 104 22.51 -2.99 -6.69
CA THR A 104 22.78 -4.41 -6.92
C THR A 104 23.81 -4.91 -5.92
N GLY A 105 23.91 -6.23 -5.74
CA GLY A 105 24.92 -6.82 -4.86
C GLY A 105 24.79 -6.38 -3.40
N LEU A 106 25.93 -6.10 -2.76
CA LEU A 106 26.02 -5.75 -1.34
C LEU A 106 25.27 -4.46 -0.97
N PRO A 107 25.34 -3.34 -1.74
CA PRO A 107 24.54 -2.14 -1.47
C PRO A 107 23.03 -2.41 -1.35
N TRP A 108 22.50 -3.33 -2.17
CA TRP A 108 21.09 -3.74 -2.09
C TRP A 108 20.79 -4.47 -0.77
N LEU A 109 21.65 -5.39 -0.34
CA LEU A 109 21.47 -6.12 0.92
C LEU A 109 21.53 -5.19 2.14
N GLN A 110 22.48 -4.26 2.14
CA GLN A 110 22.61 -3.26 3.20
C GLN A 110 21.40 -2.34 3.28
N TRP A 111 20.80 -1.99 2.14
CA TRP A 111 19.56 -1.21 2.12
C TRP A 111 18.38 -2.00 2.71
N LEU A 112 18.27 -3.30 2.41
CA LEU A 112 17.25 -4.17 3.00
C LEU A 112 17.38 -4.25 4.53
N ASP A 113 18.61 -4.36 5.05
CA ASP A 113 18.90 -4.39 6.49
C ASP A 113 18.42 -3.14 7.23
N GLN A 114 18.40 -2.00 6.54
CA GLN A 114 17.96 -0.72 7.11
C GLN A 114 16.43 -0.52 6.97
N GLY A 115 15.81 -1.24 6.04
CA GLY A 115 14.38 -1.12 5.70
C GLY A 115 13.43 -1.76 6.69
N ALA A 116 13.90 -2.60 7.61
CA ALA A 116 13.07 -3.27 8.62
C ALA A 116 13.84 -3.54 9.92
N GLN A 117 13.12 -3.74 11.02
CA GLN A 117 13.69 -4.42 12.19
C GLN A 117 13.68 -5.91 11.90
N LEU A 118 14.86 -6.46 11.65
CA LEU A 118 15.06 -7.85 11.29
C LEU A 118 15.71 -8.61 12.45
N PRO A 119 15.47 -9.92 12.57
CA PRO A 119 16.14 -10.79 13.54
C PRO A 119 17.63 -11.03 13.22
N GLY A 120 18.11 -10.55 12.07
CA GLY A 120 19.48 -10.70 11.57
C GLY A 120 19.70 -9.78 10.37
N ARG A 121 20.75 -10.01 9.58
CA ARG A 121 21.09 -9.16 8.42
C ARG A 121 21.21 -9.98 7.15
N PHE A 122 20.67 -9.47 6.05
CA PHE A 122 20.91 -10.01 4.71
C PHE A 122 22.38 -9.93 4.32
N SER A 123 23.09 -8.89 4.78
CA SER A 123 24.53 -8.73 4.53
C SER A 123 25.39 -9.86 5.12
N ASP A 124 24.93 -10.54 6.17
CA ASP A 124 25.62 -11.71 6.74
C ASP A 124 25.56 -12.93 5.81
N HIS A 125 24.59 -12.96 4.89
CA HIS A 125 24.37 -14.05 3.93
C HIS A 125 24.81 -13.68 2.49
N THR A 126 25.78 -12.77 2.36
CA THR A 126 26.24 -12.28 1.04
C THR A 126 26.73 -13.42 0.13
N ASN A 127 27.44 -14.40 0.68
CA ASN A 127 27.94 -15.56 -0.09
C ASN A 127 26.78 -16.38 -0.69
N LEU A 128 25.76 -16.67 0.14
CA LEU A 128 24.56 -17.38 -0.31
C LEU A 128 23.77 -16.56 -1.34
N LEU A 129 23.61 -15.26 -1.14
CA LEU A 129 22.77 -14.43 -1.99
C LEU A 129 23.43 -14.01 -3.31
N LEU A 130 24.75 -13.89 -3.36
CA LEU A 130 25.48 -13.37 -4.53
C LEU A 130 26.33 -14.42 -5.24
N VAL A 131 26.87 -15.41 -4.53
CA VAL A 131 27.85 -16.36 -5.10
C VAL A 131 27.22 -17.73 -5.32
N ALA A 132 26.42 -18.22 -4.38
CA ALA A 132 25.79 -19.55 -4.46
C ALA A 132 24.93 -19.81 -5.72
N PRO A 133 24.23 -18.83 -6.33
CA PRO A 133 23.51 -19.06 -7.59
C PRO A 133 24.39 -19.53 -8.75
N TYR A 134 25.70 -19.27 -8.68
CA TYR A 134 26.67 -19.59 -9.73
C TYR A 134 27.52 -20.83 -9.41
N GLN A 135 27.31 -21.46 -8.25
CA GLN A 135 28.05 -22.64 -7.85
C GLN A 135 27.32 -23.91 -8.25
N LYS A 136 28.09 -24.94 -8.68
CA LYS A 136 27.56 -26.25 -9.08
C LYS A 136 27.06 -27.07 -7.87
N SER A 137 27.65 -26.85 -6.70
CA SER A 137 27.27 -27.48 -5.43
C SER A 137 27.34 -26.43 -4.31
N PRO A 138 26.35 -25.54 -4.24
CA PRO A 138 26.37 -24.44 -3.28
C PRO A 138 26.18 -24.94 -1.85
N GLU A 139 26.90 -24.33 -0.92
CA GLU A 139 26.62 -24.48 0.51
C GLU A 139 25.33 -23.71 0.83
N VAL A 140 24.32 -24.43 1.33
CA VAL A 140 22.98 -23.88 1.64
C VAL A 140 22.81 -23.49 3.10
N ALA A 141 23.92 -23.43 3.84
CA ALA A 141 23.93 -22.99 5.23
C ALA A 141 23.34 -21.57 5.34
N GLY A 142 22.29 -21.42 6.14
CA GLY A 142 21.59 -20.13 6.32
C GLY A 142 20.45 -19.85 5.34
N LEU A 143 20.06 -20.80 4.47
CA LEU A 143 18.91 -20.63 3.57
C LEU A 143 17.61 -20.34 4.34
N GLU A 144 17.40 -21.04 5.45
CA GLU A 144 16.22 -20.85 6.31
C GLU A 144 16.21 -19.49 6.99
N ASP A 145 17.39 -18.97 7.36
CA ASP A 145 17.55 -17.64 7.92
C ASP A 145 17.25 -16.57 6.86
N VAL A 146 17.76 -16.74 5.64
CA VAL A 146 17.45 -15.86 4.51
C VAL A 146 15.94 -15.83 4.21
N GLN A 147 15.27 -16.99 4.23
CA GLN A 147 13.82 -17.06 4.08
C GLN A 147 13.11 -16.31 5.23
N ARG A 148 13.55 -16.52 6.48
CA ARG A 148 12.96 -15.87 7.66
C ARG A 148 13.13 -14.36 7.59
N LEU A 149 14.31 -13.88 7.18
CA LEU A 149 14.62 -12.47 6.95
C LEU A 149 13.73 -11.88 5.85
N ALA A 150 13.58 -12.57 4.72
CA ALA A 150 12.71 -12.14 3.63
C ALA A 150 11.25 -12.00 4.08
N LEU A 151 10.71 -12.99 4.80
CA LEU A 151 9.36 -12.95 5.34
C LEU A 151 9.17 -11.83 6.37
N ALA A 152 10.15 -11.64 7.27
CA ALA A 152 10.12 -10.58 8.27
C ALA A 152 10.15 -9.20 7.60
N TRP A 153 10.98 -9.02 6.58
CA TRP A 153 11.09 -7.78 5.82
C TRP A 153 9.78 -7.45 5.09
N VAL A 154 9.17 -8.40 4.37
CA VAL A 154 7.89 -8.18 3.68
C VAL A 154 6.78 -7.78 4.66
N LYS A 155 6.75 -8.37 5.85
CA LYS A 155 5.76 -8.03 6.90
C LYS A 155 6.01 -6.66 7.54
N GLY A 156 7.27 -6.31 7.78
CA GLY A 156 7.66 -5.21 8.67
C GLY A 156 8.37 -4.02 8.02
N HIS A 157 8.59 -4.02 6.71
CA HIS A 157 9.36 -2.95 6.06
C HIS A 157 8.70 -1.58 6.22
N ASN A 158 9.55 -0.57 6.42
CA ASN A 158 9.18 0.84 6.50
C ASN A 158 10.21 1.68 5.72
N LEU A 159 9.81 2.14 4.53
CA LEU A 159 10.71 2.90 3.65
C LEU A 159 11.16 4.24 4.25
N LYS A 160 10.39 4.84 5.18
CA LYS A 160 10.81 6.08 5.86
C LYS A 160 12.09 5.87 6.67
N ARG A 161 12.34 4.64 7.12
CA ARG A 161 13.56 4.27 7.86
C ARG A 161 14.76 4.14 6.93
N ALA A 162 14.58 3.50 5.77
CA ALA A 162 15.64 3.31 4.79
C ALA A 162 16.01 4.58 4.01
N GLY A 163 15.05 5.49 3.77
CA GLY A 163 15.26 6.70 2.98
C GLY A 163 16.14 7.77 3.65
N LYS A 164 16.42 7.65 4.95
CA LYS A 164 17.16 8.70 5.71
C LYS A 164 18.64 8.79 5.35
N LEU A 165 19.20 7.80 4.64
CA LEU A 165 20.65 7.68 4.41
C LEU A 165 21.07 7.72 2.94
N ILE A 166 20.13 7.84 2.00
CA ILE A 166 20.45 8.22 0.61
C ILE A 166 20.50 9.75 0.56
N LYS A 167 21.38 10.35 1.37
CA LYS A 167 21.89 11.67 1.02
C LYS A 167 22.92 11.42 -0.07
N PRO A 168 22.78 11.98 -1.28
CA PRO A 168 23.93 12.01 -2.17
C PRO A 168 25.05 12.70 -1.40
N ALA A 169 26.21 12.05 -1.32
CA ALA A 169 27.45 12.72 -0.98
C ALA A 169 27.64 13.79 -2.07
N ARG A 170 27.06 14.98 -1.84
CA ARG A 170 27.30 16.14 -2.70
C ARG A 170 28.77 16.49 -2.55
N GLU A 171 29.50 16.27 -3.64
CA GLU A 171 30.57 17.14 -4.12
C GLU A 171 31.42 17.80 -3.02
N THR A 172 32.43 17.07 -2.55
CA THR A 172 33.65 17.68 -2.02
C THR A 172 34.79 17.30 -2.94
N THR A 173 34.81 17.88 -4.14
CA THR A 173 36.07 18.05 -4.86
C THR A 173 36.21 19.52 -5.16
N HIS A 174 37.23 20.07 -4.53
CA HIS A 174 37.61 21.46 -4.43
C HIS A 174 37.91 22.11 -5.79
N VAL A 175 37.70 23.43 -5.77
CA VAL A 175 38.32 24.50 -6.58
C VAL A 175 39.77 24.21 -6.92
#